data_AF-A0A6G7PWD9-F1
#
_entry.id   AF-A0A6G7PWD9-F1
#
_cell.length_a   1.000
_cell.length_b   1.000
_cell.length_c   1.000
_cell.angle_alpha   90.00
_cell.angle_beta   90.00
_cell.angle_gamma   90.00
#
_symmetry.space_group_name_H-M   'P 1'
#
loop_
_entity.id
_entity.type
_entity.pdbx_description
1 polymer ?
#
loop_
_entity_poly.entity_id
_entity_poly.type
_entity_poly.pdbx_seq_one_letter_code
_entity_poly.pdbx_strand_id
1 'polypeptide(L)'
;MKKVTNNATHRIKCKLLPGNLAMRVVCPDCGNDTDFYEVAENVIMTTHYVQNEDGSFTPLSDDSQVIGEVRLYCGHCNADLTKYHRRFMEMLF
;
A
#
# COMPACT_ATOMS: atom_id res chain seq x y z
N MET A 1 10.21 -16.63 39.13
CA MET A 1 9.43 -15.42 38.78
C MET A 1 9.95 -14.90 37.44
N LYS A 2 9.24 -15.12 36.33
CA LYS A 2 9.58 -14.52 35.02
C LYS A 2 8.49 -13.50 34.70
N LYS A 3 8.91 -12.25 34.50
CA LYS A 3 8.04 -11.10 34.30
C LYS A 3 7.25 -11.27 33.00
N VAL A 4 5.95 -11.03 33.11
CA VAL A 4 4.97 -10.92 32.02
C VAL A 4 5.41 -9.80 31.08
N THR A 5 5.67 -10.12 29.81
CA THR A 5 5.85 -9.12 28.76
C THR A 5 4.49 -8.83 28.11
N ASN A 6 4.05 -7.58 28.31
CA ASN A 6 2.80 -7.00 27.84
C ASN A 6 2.57 -7.24 26.35
N ASN A 7 1.44 -7.84 26.02
CA ASN A 7 0.92 -7.92 24.66
C ASN A 7 0.15 -6.63 24.38
N ALA A 8 0.87 -5.54 24.07
CA ALA A 8 0.26 -4.27 23.73
C ALA A 8 -0.37 -4.38 22.34
N THR A 9 -1.68 -4.57 22.30
CA THR A 9 -2.48 -4.44 21.08
C THR A 9 -2.38 -3.00 20.58
N HIS A 10 -1.62 -2.79 19.50
CA HIS A 10 -1.48 -1.50 18.83
C HIS A 10 -2.83 -1.07 18.22
N ARG A 11 -3.68 -0.43 19.04
CA ARG A 11 -4.89 0.25 18.58
C ARG A 11 -4.49 1.47 17.75
N ILE A 12 -5.02 1.57 16.54
CA ILE A 12 -4.95 2.78 15.71
C ILE A 12 -5.50 3.93 16.57
N LYS A 13 -4.68 4.94 16.82
CA LYS A 13 -5.12 6.13 17.56
C LYS A 13 -5.83 7.05 16.57
N CYS A 14 -7.12 6.81 16.34
CA CYS A 14 -7.97 7.74 15.59
C CYS A 14 -8.05 9.05 16.39
N LYS A 15 -7.28 10.08 16.00
CA LYS A 15 -7.50 11.44 16.48
C LYS A 15 -8.74 11.98 15.77
N LEU A 16 -9.80 12.25 16.53
CA LEU A 16 -10.99 12.95 16.06
C LEU A 16 -10.60 14.40 15.77
N LEU A 17 -10.52 14.78 14.49
CA LEU A 17 -10.52 16.19 14.09
C LEU A 17 -11.98 16.68 14.03
N PRO A 18 -12.29 17.86 14.59
CA PRO A 18 -13.67 18.37 14.59
C PRO A 18 -14.05 18.79 13.16
N GLY A 19 -15.08 18.15 12.59
CA GLY A 19 -15.79 18.66 11.42
C GLY A 19 -15.88 17.78 10.18
N ASN A 20 -15.26 16.60 10.13
CA ASN A 20 -15.53 15.64 9.05
C ASN A 20 -15.19 14.21 9.51
N LEU A 21 -16.20 13.33 9.55
CA LEU A 21 -16.07 11.90 9.86
C LEU A 21 -15.35 11.10 8.74
N ALA A 22 -14.41 11.73 8.03
CA ALA A 22 -13.56 11.04 7.08
C ALA A 22 -12.51 10.25 7.89
N MET A 23 -12.66 8.94 7.94
CA MET A 23 -11.70 8.01 8.56
C MET A 23 -10.33 8.16 7.89
N ARG A 24 -9.47 9.03 8.40
CA ARG A 24 -8.13 9.29 7.86
C ARG A 24 -7.12 8.24 8.34
N VAL A 25 -6.26 7.76 7.45
CA VAL A 25 -5.11 6.93 7.83
C VAL A 25 -4.01 7.82 8.41
N VAL A 26 -3.53 7.48 9.60
CA VAL A 26 -2.43 8.17 10.28
C VAL A 26 -1.37 7.13 10.65
N CYS A 27 -0.13 7.37 10.24
CA CYS A 27 1.01 6.54 10.59
C CYS A 27 1.17 6.53 12.13
N PRO A 28 1.11 5.37 12.79
CA PRO A 28 1.23 5.28 14.23
C PRO A 28 2.64 5.63 14.75
N ASP A 29 3.64 5.60 13.88
CA ASP A 29 5.04 5.71 14.26
C ASP A 29 5.56 7.16 14.17
N CYS A 30 5.20 7.91 13.13
CA CYS A 30 5.63 9.31 12.96
C CYS A 30 4.49 10.33 12.86
N GLY A 31 3.22 9.88 12.85
CA GLY A 31 2.06 10.76 12.75
C GLY A 31 1.77 11.31 11.35
N ASN A 32 2.56 10.94 10.33
CA ASN A 32 2.26 11.27 8.93
C ASN A 32 0.87 10.78 8.53
N ASP A 33 0.13 11.62 7.82
CA ASP A 33 -1.24 11.34 7.39
C ASP A 33 -1.52 11.82 5.97
N THR A 34 -0.47 12.10 5.20
CA THR A 34 -0.52 12.63 3.83
C THR A 34 0.19 11.76 2.81
N ASP A 35 1.21 10.99 3.20
CA ASP A 35 2.12 10.32 2.26
C ASP A 35 2.29 8.82 2.54
N PHE A 36 1.88 7.97 1.60
CA PHE A 36 1.90 6.51 1.72
C PHE A 36 2.23 5.90 0.37
N TYR A 37 2.92 4.76 0.36
CA TYR A 37 3.24 4.04 -0.87
C TYR A 37 3.08 2.52 -0.70
N GLU A 38 2.77 1.84 -1.79
CA GLU A 38 2.69 0.39 -1.85
C GLU A 38 3.88 -0.19 -2.60
N VAL A 39 4.34 -1.37 -2.16
CA VAL A 39 5.35 -2.17 -2.86
C VAL A 39 4.73 -3.53 -3.15
N ALA A 40 4.62 -3.85 -4.45
CA ALA A 40 4.24 -5.17 -4.90
C ALA A 40 5.51 -5.98 -5.20
N GLU A 41 5.69 -7.10 -4.51
CA GLU A 41 6.80 -8.03 -4.77
C GLU A 41 6.40 -9.06 -5.84
N ASN A 42 7.38 -9.54 -6.61
CA ASN A 42 7.20 -10.59 -7.62
C ASN A 42 6.08 -10.31 -8.63
N VAL A 43 6.13 -9.16 -9.29
CA VAL A 43 5.20 -8.79 -10.36
C VAL A 43 5.69 -9.36 -11.70
N ILE A 44 4.82 -10.05 -12.42
CA ILE A 44 5.01 -10.38 -13.84
C ILE A 44 4.25 -9.35 -14.66
N MET A 45 4.96 -8.63 -15.52
CA MET A 45 4.37 -7.77 -16.53
C MET A 45 4.56 -8.41 -17.91
N THR A 46 3.46 -8.62 -18.62
CA THR A 46 3.45 -9.15 -19.98
C THR A 46 2.90 -8.08 -20.91
N THR A 47 3.69 -7.68 -21.91
CA THR A 47 3.21 -6.77 -22.95
C THR A 47 3.28 -7.47 -24.30
N HIS A 48 2.14 -7.53 -24.97
CA HIS A 48 2.05 -8.11 -26.31
C HIS A 48 2.29 -7.03 -27.36
N TYR A 49 3.19 -7.30 -28.30
CA TYR A 49 3.49 -6.40 -29.41
C TYR A 49 3.21 -7.05 -30.75
N VAL A 50 2.80 -6.24 -31.73
CA VAL A 50 2.83 -6.59 -33.16
C VAL A 50 3.89 -5.77 -33.87
N GLN A 51 4.62 -6.40 -34.79
CA GLN A 51 5.57 -5.69 -35.64
C GLN A 51 4.84 -5.14 -36.87
N ASN A 52 5.04 -3.86 -37.15
CA ASN A 52 4.49 -3.14 -38.29
C ASN A 52 5.35 -3.39 -39.56
N GLU A 53 4.82 -3.05 -40.73
CA GLU A 53 5.51 -3.23 -42.02
C GLU A 53 6.79 -2.39 -42.14
N ASP A 54 6.84 -1.24 -41.47
CA ASP A 54 8.01 -0.37 -41.39
C ASP A 54 9.08 -0.87 -40.38
N GLY A 55 8.82 -2.01 -39.74
CA GLY A 55 9.70 -2.63 -38.75
C GLY A 55 9.54 -2.11 -37.33
N SER A 56 8.69 -1.09 -37.10
CA SER A 56 8.35 -0.61 -35.76
C SER A 56 7.42 -1.58 -35.01
N PHE A 57 7.16 -1.34 -33.72
CA PHE A 57 6.30 -2.20 -32.90
C PHE A 57 5.13 -1.40 -32.31
N THR A 58 3.94 -2.01 -32.31
CA THR A 58 2.73 -1.48 -31.68
C THR A 58 2.35 -2.37 -30.50
N PRO A 59 2.18 -1.84 -29.27
CA PRO A 59 1.64 -2.62 -28.16
C PRO A 59 0.15 -2.91 -28.39
N LEU A 60 -0.25 -4.17 -28.23
CA LEU A 60 -1.63 -4.62 -28.38
C LEU A 60 -2.35 -4.73 -27.05
N SER A 61 -1.65 -5.19 -26.01
CA SER A 61 -2.19 -5.32 -24.66
C SER A 61 -1.07 -5.32 -23.62
N ASP A 62 -1.44 -4.92 -22.41
CA ASP A 62 -0.65 -5.08 -21.20
C ASP A 62 -1.42 -5.90 -20.17
N ASP A 63 -0.73 -6.86 -19.56
CA ASP A 63 -1.24 -7.65 -18.46
C ASP A 63 -0.21 -7.60 -17.32
N SER A 64 -0.66 -7.27 -16.11
CA SER A 64 0.18 -7.30 -14.91
C SER A 64 -0.40 -8.28 -13.90
N GLN A 65 0.40 -9.25 -13.49
CA GLN A 65 0.07 -10.21 -12.45
C GLN A 65 0.98 -10.01 -11.24
N VAL A 66 0.39 -9.74 -10.08
CA VAL A 66 1.12 -9.72 -8.80
C VAL A 66 1.09 -11.13 -8.23
N ILE A 67 2.26 -11.78 -8.12
CA ILE A 67 2.40 -13.15 -7.57
C ILE A 67 2.78 -13.11 -6.09
N GLY A 68 3.48 -12.05 -5.66
CA GLY A 68 3.92 -11.86 -4.28
C GLY A 68 2.95 -11.06 -3.41
N GLU A 69 3.46 -10.60 -2.27
CA GLU A 69 2.71 -9.74 -1.36
C GLU A 69 2.70 -8.29 -1.84
N VAL A 70 1.60 -7.59 -1.59
CA VAL A 70 1.55 -6.12 -1.65
C VAL A 70 1.67 -5.60 -0.23
N ARG A 71 2.67 -4.75 0.00
CA ARG A 71 2.95 -4.14 1.30
C ARG A 71 2.72 -2.64 1.25
N LEU A 72 2.14 -2.12 2.32
CA LEU A 72 1.86 -0.68 2.48
C LEU A 72 2.89 -0.07 3.43
N TYR A 73 3.44 1.08 3.07
CA TYR A 73 4.44 1.79 3.87
C TYR A 73 4.07 3.26 4.10
N CYS A 74 4.58 3.81 5.19
CA CYS A 74 4.57 5.26 5.44
C CYS A 74 5.62 5.96 4.57
N GLY A 75 5.24 6.96 3.77
CA GLY A 75 6.17 7.70 2.92
C GLY A 75 7.20 8.57 3.68
N HIS A 76 6.92 8.91 4.94
CA HIS A 76 7.83 9.76 5.73
C HIS A 76 8.86 8.95 6.54
N CYS A 77 8.45 7.85 7.17
CA CYS A 77 9.33 7.09 8.08
C CYS A 77 9.59 5.64 7.64
N ASN A 78 9.07 5.21 6.48
CA ASN A 78 9.19 3.85 5.93
C ASN A 78 8.69 2.73 6.86
N ALA A 79 7.87 3.06 7.85
CA ALA A 79 7.22 2.07 8.71
C ALA A 79 6.33 1.15 7.88
N ASP A 80 6.36 -0.15 8.18
CA ASP A 80 5.47 -1.15 7.59
C ASP A 80 4.05 -0.99 8.16
N LEU A 81 3.12 -0.64 7.28
CA LEU A 81 1.71 -0.43 7.54
C LEU A 81 0.83 -1.50 6.88
N THR A 82 1.40 -2.60 6.38
CA THR A 82 0.71 -3.66 5.63
C THR A 82 -0.49 -4.25 6.39
N LYS A 83 -0.45 -4.28 7.73
CA LYS A 83 -1.60 -4.66 8.57
C LYS A 83 -2.86 -3.80 8.36
N TYR A 84 -2.71 -2.60 7.80
CA TYR A 84 -3.80 -1.67 7.50
C TYR A 84 -4.16 -1.64 6.00
N HIS A 85 -3.47 -2.42 5.16
CA HIS A 85 -3.63 -2.44 3.71
C HIS A 85 -5.08 -2.68 3.27
N ARG A 86 -5.80 -3.63 3.88
CA ARG A 86 -7.22 -3.87 3.54
C ARG A 86 -8.09 -2.61 3.72
N ARG A 87 -7.88 -1.88 4.82
CA ARG A 87 -8.64 -0.65 5.08
C ARG A 87 -8.23 0.47 4.14
N PHE A 88 -6.95 0.56 3.80
CA PHE A 88 -6.44 1.48 2.79
C PHE A 88 -7.10 1.22 1.42
N MET A 89 -7.20 -0.05 0.99
CA MET A 89 -7.88 -0.43 -0.26
C MET A 89 -9.36 -0.04 -0.31
N GLU A 90 -10.09 -0.12 0.83
CA GLU A 90 -11.50 0.34 0.92
C GLU A 90 -11.65 1.86 0.75
N MET A 91 -10.56 2.62 0.75
CA MET A 91 -10.55 4.08 0.66
C MET A 91 -10.07 4.59 -0.70
N LEU A 92 -9.74 3.71 -1.65
CA LEU A 92 -9.40 4.05 -3.04
C LEU A 92 -10.70 4.21 -3.85
N PHE A 93 -10.77 5.24 -4.70
CA PHE A 93 -11.94 5.58 -5.55
C PHE A 93 -11.51 6.03 -6.93
#